data_AF-A0A7V9PFA5-F1
#
_entry.id   AF-A0A7V9PFA5-F1
#
_cell.length_a   1.000
_cell.length_b   1.000
_cell.length_c   1.000
_cell.angle_alpha   90.00
_cell.angle_beta   90.00
_cell.angle_gamma   90.00
#
_symmetry.space_group_name_H-M   'P 1'
#
loop_
_entity.id
_entity.type
_entity.pdbx_description
1 polymer ?
#
loop_
_entity_poly.entity_id
_entity_poly.type
_entity_poly.pdbx_seq_one_letter_code
_entity_poly.pdbx_strand_id
1 'polypeptide(L)' 'EMFGIGFAGHPYLANLYLPGAFEGHPLRKDFPLLAREVKPWPGLVDVEAMPGEPEPPTDDAPETSDSTAASA' A
#
# COMPACT_ATOMS: atom_id res chain seq x y z
N GLU A 1 -2.33 32.18 6.94
CA GLU A 1 -3.29 31.33 6.20
C GLU A 1 -2.90 29.86 6.16
N MET A 2 -1.77 29.43 5.57
CA MET A 2 -1.51 28.03 5.19
C MET A 2 -1.38 27.01 6.34
N PHE A 3 -1.17 27.49 7.58
CA PHE A 3 -1.10 26.67 8.79
C PHE A 3 -2.30 26.86 9.74
N GLY A 4 -3.20 27.81 9.45
CA GLY A 4 -4.34 28.13 10.34
C GLY A 4 -3.96 28.78 11.68
N ILE A 5 -2.79 29.41 11.77
CA ILE A 5 -2.33 30.09 13.00
C ILE A 5 -2.83 31.54 13.01
N GLY A 6 -3.51 31.93 14.08
CA GLY A 6 -3.88 33.33 14.35
C GLY A 6 -2.74 34.07 15.06
N PHE A 7 -2.48 35.31 14.65
CA PHE A 7 -1.45 36.15 15.26
C PHE A 7 -2.09 37.28 16.06
N ALA A 8 -1.80 37.35 17.36
CA ALA A 8 -2.24 38.44 18.21
C ALA A 8 -1.43 39.72 17.93
N GLY A 9 -2.11 40.87 17.88
CA GLY A 9 -1.45 42.17 17.70
C GLY A 9 -1.06 42.51 16.25
N HIS A 10 -1.41 41.68 15.26
CA HIS A 10 -1.16 42.01 13.85
C HIS A 10 -2.36 42.78 13.24
N PRO A 11 -2.19 44.04 12.79
CA PRO A 11 -3.32 44.88 12.36
C PRO A 11 -3.91 44.48 11.00
N TYR A 12 -3.15 43.77 10.17
CA TYR A 12 -3.61 43.37 8.83
C TYR A 12 -3.25 41.92 8.50
N LEU A 13 -4.05 40.98 8.99
CA LEU A 13 -3.89 39.58 8.64
C LEU A 13 -4.61 39.30 7.32
N ALA A 14 -3.88 39.33 6.21
CA ALA A 14 -4.42 39.03 4.88
C ALA A 14 -3.77 37.80 4.26
N ASN A 15 -4.51 37.17 3.36
CA ASN A 15 -4.06 36.06 2.55
C ASN A 15 -3.10 36.58 1.47
N LEU A 16 -1.90 36.00 1.37
CA LEU A 16 -0.85 36.46 0.45
C LEU A 16 -0.59 35.46 -0.67
N TYR A 17 -0.67 34.17 -0.35
CA TYR A 17 -0.42 33.08 -1.28
C TYR A 17 -1.71 32.37 -1.70
N LEU A 18 -2.70 32.23 -0.81
CA LEU A 18 -3.92 31.51 -1.16
C LEU A 18 -4.93 32.41 -1.88
N PRO A 19 -5.57 31.91 -2.95
CA PRO A 19 -6.72 32.57 -3.55
C PRO A 19 -7.85 32.79 -2.53
N GLY A 20 -8.63 33.86 -2.70
CA GLY A 20 -9.69 34.22 -1.74
C GLY A 20 -10.79 33.16 -1.54
N ALA A 21 -11.04 32.32 -2.54
CA ALA A 21 -12.02 31.23 -2.48
C ALA A 21 -11.41 29.89 -2.03
N PHE A 22 -10.13 29.85 -1.68
CA PHE A 22 -9.46 28.62 -1.26
C PHE A 22 -9.86 28.23 0.17
N GLU A 23 -10.35 27.00 0.33
CA GLU A 23 -10.75 26.45 1.62
C GLU A 23 -9.65 25.56 2.21
N GLY A 24 -9.24 25.86 3.44
CA GLY A 24 -8.30 25.05 4.22
C GLY A 24 -6.87 25.60 4.29
N HIS A 25 -5.94 24.73 4.70
CA HIS A 25 -4.60 25.08 5.15
C HIS A 25 -3.59 24.04 4.63
N PRO A 26 -3.03 24.23 3.42
CA PRO A 26 -2.33 23.17 2.70
C PRO A 26 -1.09 22.59 3.39
N LEU A 27 -0.49 23.34 4.32
CA LEU A 27 0.71 22.91 5.03
C LEU A 27 0.42 22.18 6.35
N ARG A 28 -0.85 22.03 6.74
CA ARG A 28 -1.20 21.19 7.89
C ARG A 28 -1.14 19.71 7.52
N LYS A 29 -0.83 18.86 8.51
CA LYS A 29 -0.63 17.41 8.32
C LYS A 29 -1.93 16.64 8.03
N ASP A 30 -3.06 17.21 8.41
CA ASP A 30 -4.41 16.69 8.15
C ASP A 30 -4.91 17.04 6.74
N PHE A 31 -4.24 17.93 6.02
CA PHE A 31 -4.66 18.32 4.68
C PHE A 31 -4.32 17.20 3.67
N PRO A 32 -5.31 16.70 2.90
CA PRO A 32 -5.10 15.61 1.95
C PRO A 32 -4.18 16.08 0.82
N LEU A 33 -2.96 15.54 0.78
CA LEU A 33 -2.06 15.74 -0.35
C LEU A 33 -2.44 14.76 -1.46
N LEU A 34 -3.12 15.26 -2.50
CA LEU A 34 -3.46 14.49 -3.71
C LEU A 34 -2.24 13.78 -4.33
N ALA A 35 -1.03 14.30 -4.11
CA ALA A 35 0.23 13.70 -4.57
C ALA A 35 0.63 12.39 -3.86
N ARG A 36 -0.05 12.01 -2.77
CA ARG A 36 0.18 10.73 -2.05
C ARG A 36 -0.84 9.66 -2.41
N GLU A 37 -1.68 9.89 -3.41
CA GLU A 37 -2.52 8.84 -3.95
C GLU A 37 -1.60 7.75 -4.52
N VAL A 38 -1.40 6.69 -3.73
CA VAL A 38 -0.60 5.54 -4.12
C VAL A 38 -1.37 4.86 -5.23
N LYS A 39 -1.00 5.16 -6.48
CA LYS A 39 -1.45 4.35 -7.59
C LYS A 39 -0.91 2.93 -7.34
N PRO A 40 -1.78 1.91 -7.23
CA PRO A 40 -1.30 0.55 -7.08
C PRO A 40 -0.36 0.24 -8.25
N TRP A 41 0.79 -0.35 -7.93
CA TRP A 41 1.76 -0.75 -8.95
C TRP A 41 1.04 -1.66 -9.97
N PRO A 42 1.07 -1.35 -11.28
CA PRO A 42 0.24 -2.02 -12.27
C PRO A 42 0.73 -3.43 -12.64
N GLY A 43 1.82 -3.92 -12.04
CA GLY A 43 2.41 -5.22 -12.33
C GLY A 43 2.01 -6.30 -11.33
N LEU A 44 2.16 -7.57 -11.73
CA LEU A 44 2.24 -8.70 -10.81
C LEU A 44 3.35 -8.40 -9.80
N VAL A 45 2.99 -8.24 -8.53
CA VAL A 45 3.96 -8.22 -7.44
C VAL A 45 4.45 -9.65 -7.32
N ASP A 46 5.59 -9.93 -7.95
CA ASP A 46 6.25 -11.22 -7.85
C ASP A 46 6.84 -11.32 -6.44
N VAL A 47 6.04 -11.83 -5.52
CA VAL A 47 6.49 -12.18 -4.18
C VAL A 47 7.06 -13.59 -4.28
N GLU A 48 8.33 -13.69 -4.67
CA GLU A 48 9.06 -14.93 -4.47
C GLU A 48 9.00 -15.29 -2.97
N ALA A 49 8.62 -16.53 -2.66
CA ALA A 49 8.56 -17.00 -1.28
C ALA A 49 9.95 -16.85 -0.65
N MET A 50 9.98 -16.26 0.55
CA MET A 50 11.22 -16.02 1.27
C MET A 50 11.94 -17.36 1.45
N PRO A 51 13.21 -17.52 1.04
CA PRO A 51 13.90 -18.80 1.14
C PRO A 51 14.01 -19.19 2.62
N GLY A 52 13.27 -20.22 3.03
CA GLY A 52 13.24 -20.71 4.41
C GLY A 52 11.88 -21.18 4.94
N GLU A 53 10.77 -20.92 4.24
CA GLU A 53 9.50 -21.56 4.60
C GLU A 53 9.44 -23.01 4.07
N PRO A 54 9.10 -24.00 4.91
CA PRO A 54 8.91 -25.37 4.44
C PRO A 54 7.67 -25.44 3.54
N GLU A 55 7.85 -26.00 2.34
CA GLU A 55 6.79 -26.30 1.37
C GLU A 55 5.60 -26.99 2.06
N PRO A 56 4.34 -26.61 1.73
CA PRO A 56 3.18 -27.33 2.23
C PRO A 56 3.22 -28.81 1.77
N PRO A 57 2.72 -29.75 2.57
CA PRO A 57 2.86 -31.17 2.27
C PRO A 57 2.14 -31.53 0.97
N THR A 58 2.89 -32.00 -0.03
CA THR A 58 2.35 -32.65 -1.22
C THR A 58 1.80 -34.02 -0.84
N ASP A 59 0.49 -34.17 -0.92
CA ASP A 59 -0.22 -35.43 -0.71
C ASP A 59 -0.10 -36.29 -1.98
N ASP A 60 1.05 -36.91 -2.19
CA ASP A 60 1.27 -37.92 -3.23
C ASP A 60 1.87 -39.17 -2.56
N ALA A 61 0.97 -40.07 -2.15
CA ALA A 61 1.31 -41.40 -1.68
C ALA A 61 1.65 -42.30 -2.88
N PRO A 62 2.83 -42.96 -2.91
CA PRO A 62 3.09 -44.00 -3.89
C PRO A 62 2.53 -45.34 -3.38
N GLU A 63 1.33 -45.73 -3.83
CA GLU A 63 0.91 -47.12 -3.70
C GLU A 63 1.56 -47.99 -4.80
N THR A 64 2.17 -49.06 -4.32
CA THR A 64 3.10 -49.97 -4.97
C THR A 64 2.47 -50.84 -6.06
N SER A 65 3.16 -50.92 -7.20
CA SER A 65 2.98 -51.95 -8.23
C SER A 65 3.26 -53.34 -7.67
N ASP A 66 2.27 -54.24 -7.66
CA ASP A 66 2.52 -55.69 -7.51
C ASP A 66 2.32 -56.42 -8.85
N SER A 67 3.26 -57.32 -9.10
CA SER A 67 3.61 -57.92 -10.38
C SER A 67 2.66 -59.03 -10.80
N THR A 68 2.17 -58.94 -12.05
CA THR A 68 1.60 -60.06 -12.81
C THR A 68 2.55 -61.25 -12.86
N ALA A 69 2.11 -62.42 -12.38
CA ALA A 69 2.62 -63.71 -12.81
C ALA A 69 1.45 -64.70 -12.90
N ALA A 70 0.90 -64.79 -14.11
CA ALA A 70 -0.10 -65.78 -14.50
C ALA A 70 0.57 -67.11 -14.92
N SER A 71 -0.07 -68.18 -14.49
CA SER A 71 0.05 -69.60 -14.83
C SER A 71 0.69 -69.99 -16.16
N ALA A 72 1.57 -70.99 -16.11
CA ALA A 72 1.71 -72.08 -17.09
C ALA A 72 2.38 -73.30 -16.42
#